data_AF-A0A836V6C7-F1
#
_entry.id   AF-A0A836V6C7-F1
#
_cell.length_a   1.000
_cell.length_b   1.000
_cell.length_c   1.000
_cell.angle_alpha   90.00
_cell.angle_beta   90.00
_cell.angle_gamma   90.00
#
_symmetry.space_group_name_H-M   'P 1'
#
loop_
_entity.id
_entity.type
_entity.pdbx_description
1 polymer ?
#
loop_
_entity_poly.entity_id
_entity_poly.type
_entity_poly.pdbx_seq_one_letter_code
_entity_poly.pdbx_strand_id
1 'polypeptide(L)' 'PLELAGIISRDNFENVSENFANLNATLTDAGCKFEKPHLVPLFLPFFALPDIRISSNGLVDIKDRVILNTVIS' A
#
# COMPACT_ATOMS: atom_id res chain seq x y z
N PRO A 1 0.94 -15.12 -6.89
CA PRO A 1 1.11 -13.71 -7.34
C PRO A 1 -0.27 -13.06 -7.51
N LEU A 2 -0.41 -11.75 -7.79
CA LEU A 2 -1.74 -11.13 -7.99
C LEU A 2 -1.93 -10.70 -9.46
N GLU A 3 -2.01 -11.67 -10.38
CA GLU A 3 -1.96 -11.42 -11.83
C GLU A 3 -3.19 -10.70 -12.38
N LEU A 4 -4.34 -10.85 -11.72
CA LEU A 4 -5.57 -10.20 -12.14
C LEU A 4 -5.65 -8.81 -11.50
N ALA A 5 -5.35 -7.80 -12.30
CA ALA A 5 -5.39 -6.38 -11.94
C ALA A 5 -4.52 -5.98 -10.72
N GLY A 6 -3.56 -6.82 -10.31
CA GLY A 6 -2.78 -6.59 -9.09
C GLY A 6 -3.53 -6.87 -7.80
N ILE A 7 -4.72 -7.50 -7.86
CA ILE A 7 -5.62 -7.68 -6.71
C ILE A 7 -5.94 -9.15 -6.46
N ILE A 8 -6.10 -9.96 -7.50
CA ILE A 8 -6.56 -11.35 -7.38
C ILE A 8 -5.49 -12.28 -7.97
N SER A 9 -5.20 -13.37 -7.24
CA SER A 9 -4.34 -14.47 -7.69
C SER A 9 -5.12 -15.45 -8.55
N ARG A 10 -4.45 -16.09 -9.51
CA ARG A 10 -5.00 -17.27 -10.22
C ARG A 10 -4.71 -18.59 -9.52
N ASP A 11 -3.88 -18.59 -8.48
CA ASP A 11 -3.57 -19.78 -7.68
C ASP A 11 -4.77 -20.22 -6.84
N ASN A 12 -4.72 -21.45 -6.33
CA ASN A 12 -5.73 -21.94 -5.38
C ASN A 12 -5.66 -21.19 -4.04
N PHE A 13 -6.72 -21.35 -3.24
CA PHE A 13 -6.85 -20.63 -1.98
C PHE A 13 -5.71 -20.95 -1.00
N GLU A 14 -5.33 -22.22 -0.90
CA GLU A 14 -4.31 -22.71 0.04
C GLU A 14 -2.95 -22.04 -0.22
N ASN A 15 -2.51 -22.03 -1.48
CA ASN A 15 -1.26 -21.39 -1.88
C ASN A 15 -1.30 -19.87 -1.63
N VAL A 16 -2.43 -19.21 -1.91
CA VAL A 16 -2.59 -17.77 -1.66
C VAL A 16 -2.54 -17.47 -0.16
N SER A 17 -3.19 -18.31 0.65
CA SER A 17 -3.21 -18.17 2.11
C SER A 17 -1.81 -18.32 2.71
N GLU A 18 -1.06 -19.35 2.30
CA GLU A 18 0.33 -19.56 2.72
C GLU A 18 1.23 -18.39 2.30
N ASN A 19 1.16 -17.96 1.04
CA ASN A 19 1.93 -16.82 0.53
C ASN A 19 1.61 -15.53 1.30
N PHE A 20 0.35 -15.31 1.66
CA PHE A 20 -0.06 -14.15 2.45
C PHE A 20 0.48 -14.19 3.89
N ALA A 21 0.48 -15.37 4.52
CA ALA A 21 1.09 -15.56 5.84
C ALA A 21 2.60 -15.27 5.79
N ASN A 22 3.30 -15.82 4.79
CA ASN A 22 4.73 -15.60 4.57
C ASN A 22 5.07 -14.12 4.32
N LEU A 23 4.24 -13.41 3.56
CA LEU A 23 4.40 -11.97 3.32
C LEU A 23 4.29 -11.17 4.62
N ASN A 24 3.28 -11.45 5.46
CA ASN A 24 3.12 -10.74 6.74
C ASN A 24 4.28 -11.05 7.70
N ALA A 25 4.75 -12.29 7.76
CA ALA A 25 5.92 -12.66 8.56
C ALA A 25 7.17 -11.89 8.09
N THR A 26 7.44 -11.88 6.79
CA THR A 26 8.57 -11.14 6.19
C THR A 26 8.55 -9.65 6.54
N LEU A 27 7.38 -9.01 6.47
CA LEU A 27 7.23 -7.58 6.81
C LEU A 27 7.44 -7.35 8.32
N THR A 28 6.97 -8.25 9.16
CA THR A 28 7.16 -8.19 10.61
C THR A 28 8.63 -8.37 10.98
N ASP A 29 9.31 -9.34 10.38
CA ASP A 29 10.74 -9.62 10.58
C ASP A 29 11.62 -8.46 10.12
N ALA A 30 11.19 -7.71 9.10
CA ALA A 30 11.82 -6.46 8.67
C ALA A 30 11.61 -5.28 9.64
N GLY A 31 10.89 -5.48 10.76
CA GLY A 31 10.67 -4.48 11.80
C GLY A 31 9.42 -3.62 11.60
N CYS A 32 8.49 -4.03 10.72
CA CYS A 32 7.22 -3.32 10.57
C CYS A 32 6.38 -3.43 11.84
N LYS A 33 5.95 -2.29 12.39
CA LYS A 33 5.24 -2.22 13.67
C LYS A 33 3.71 -2.29 13.53
N PHE A 34 3.20 -2.31 12.30
CA PHE A 34 1.77 -2.32 12.04
C PHE A 34 1.22 -3.75 12.10
N GLU A 35 0.08 -3.94 12.77
CA GLU A 35 -0.58 -5.26 12.92
C GLU A 35 -0.94 -5.89 11.57
N LYS A 36 -1.32 -5.07 10.58
CA LYS A 36 -1.64 -5.50 9.22
C LYS A 36 -0.78 -4.73 8.21
N PRO A 37 0.50 -5.10 8.08
CA PRO A 37 1.48 -4.28 7.37
C PRO A 37 1.15 -4.15 5.87
N HIS A 38 0.54 -5.18 5.27
CA HIS A 38 0.08 -5.17 3.88
C HIS A 38 -1.04 -4.15 3.59
N LEU A 39 -1.78 -3.66 4.59
CA LEU A 39 -2.84 -2.66 4.39
C LEU A 39 -2.32 -1.22 4.39
N VAL A 40 -1.15 -0.97 4.98
CA VAL A 40 -0.59 0.38 5.11
C VAL A 40 -0.43 1.07 3.75
N PRO A 41 0.08 0.42 2.69
CA PRO A 41 0.21 1.04 1.38
C PRO A 41 -1.13 1.48 0.75
N LEU A 42 -2.26 0.85 1.11
CA LEU A 42 -3.58 1.20 0.57
C LEU A 42 -4.00 2.61 0.94
N PHE A 43 -3.53 3.11 2.09
CA PHE A 43 -3.83 4.46 2.56
C PHE A 43 -2.99 5.54 1.90
N LEU A 44 -1.88 5.18 1.26
CA LEU A 44 -0.98 6.15 0.63
C LEU A 44 -1.70 7.00 -0.43
N PRO A 45 -2.41 6.42 -1.41
CA PRO A 45 -3.18 7.18 -2.41
C PRO A 45 -4.65 7.38 -2.01
N PHE A 46 -5.05 7.13 -0.76
CA PHE A 46 -6.48 7.09 -0.41
C PHE A 46 -7.09 8.48 -0.26
N PHE A 47 -7.77 8.93 -1.32
CA PHE A 47 -8.32 10.28 -1.46
C PHE A 47 -9.56 10.59 -0.61
N ALA A 48 -10.14 9.60 0.07
CA ALA A 48 -11.28 9.85 0.96
C ALA A 48 -10.87 10.52 2.29
N LEU A 49 -9.57 10.53 2.61
CA LEU A 49 -9.06 11.15 3.83
C LEU A 49 -8.45 12.51 3.51
N PRO A 50 -8.82 13.58 4.24
CA PRO A 50 -8.54 14.97 3.84
C PRO A 50 -7.16 15.46 4.30
N ASP A 51 -6.12 14.65 4.13
CA ASP A 51 -4.72 15.01 4.47
C ASP A 51 -3.80 14.75 3.27
N ILE A 52 -2.53 15.15 3.37
CA ILE A 52 -1.55 14.94 2.30
C ILE A 52 -1.36 13.43 2.03
N ARG A 53 -1.43 13.03 0.76
CA ARG A 53 -1.33 11.64 0.30
C ARG A 53 -0.17 11.45 -0.67
N ILE A 54 0.30 10.22 -0.79
CA ILE A 54 1.32 9.83 -1.77
C ILE A 54 0.62 9.13 -2.92
N SER A 55 0.71 9.71 -4.11
CA SER A 55 0.18 9.12 -5.35
C SER A 55 1.31 8.84 -6.35
N SER A 56 0.99 8.21 -7.48
CA SER A 56 1.93 8.05 -8.59
C SER A 56 2.43 9.39 -9.16
N ASN A 57 1.71 10.48 -8.94
CA ASN A 57 2.06 11.82 -9.42
C ASN A 57 2.84 12.66 -8.38
N GLY A 58 3.18 12.08 -7.23
CA GLY A 58 3.87 12.76 -6.13
C GLY A 58 3.00 12.96 -4.90
N LEU A 59 3.38 13.93 -4.06
CA LEU A 59 2.62 14.35 -2.88
C LEU A 59 1.41 15.17 -3.31
N VAL A 60 0.23 14.80 -2.83
CA VAL A 60 -1.04 15.46 -3.18
C VAL A 60 -1.70 16.00 -1.93
N ASP A 61 -2.01 17.30 -1.91
CA ASP A 61 -2.94 17.85 -0.94
C ASP A 61 -4.37 17.53 -1.40
N ILE A 62 -5.08 16.69 -0.64
CA ILE A 62 -6.44 16.25 -0.98
C ILE A 62 -7.48 17.34 -0.76
N LYS A 63 -7.28 18.23 0.20
CA LYS A 63 -8.21 19.33 0.49
C LYS A 63 -8.20 20.32 -0.67
N ASP A 64 -7.01 20.70 -1.10
CA ASP A 64 -6.82 21.74 -2.14
C ASP A 64 -6.73 21.15 -3.56
N ARG A 65 -6.62 19.83 -3.69
CA ARG A 65 -6.50 19.08 -4.96
C ARG A 65 -5.29 19.53 -5.79
N VAL A 66 -4.17 19.80 -5.12
CA VAL A 66 -2.92 20.23 -5.74
C VAL A 66 -1.80 19.22 -5.52
N ILE A 67 -0.90 19.11 -6.49
CA ILE A 67 0.36 18.37 -6.33
C ILE A 67 1.35 19.31 -5.67
N LEU A 68 1.94 18.87 -4.56
CA LEU A 68 2.92 19.64 -3.81
C LEU A 68 4.30 19.49 -4.46
N ASN A 69 4.94 20.63 -4.75
CA ASN A 69 6.32 20.66 -5.17
C ASN A 69 7.21 20.29 -3.98
N THR A 70 7.97 19.21 -4.12
CA THR A 70 8.98 18.83 -3.13
C THR A 70 10.24 19.64 -3.39
N VAL A 71 10.71 20.39 -2.39
CA VAL A 71 12.05 20.98 -2.42
C VAL A 71 13.00 19.88 -1.96
N ILE A 72 13.58 19.15 -2.92
CA ILE A 72 14.67 18.22 -2.62
C ILE A 72 15.95 19.07 -2.63
N SER A 73 16.46 19.38 -1.43
CA SER A 73 17.79 19.98 -1.25
C SER A 73 18.88 18.92 -1.30
#